data_AF-W4PWK5-F1
#
_entry.id   AF-W4PWK5-F1
#
_cell.length_a   1.000
_cell.length_b   1.000
_cell.length_c   1.000
_cell.angle_alpha   90.00
_cell.angle_beta   90.00
_cell.angle_gamma   90.00
#
_symmetry.space_group_name_H-M   'P 1'
#
loop_
_entity.id
_entity.type
_entity.pdbx_description
1 polymer ?
#
loop_
_entity_poly.entity_id
_entity_poly.type
_entity_poly.pdbx_seq_one_letter_code
_entity_poly.pdbx_strand_id
1 'polypeptide(L)'
;MPQQHVNVIGAGLAGSEAAWQLAKRGVTVHLYEMRPVKQTPAHHTDKFAELVCSNSLRGNSLTNAVGVLKEEMRRLDSVIIGSADDASVPAGGALAVDRHEFAGAVTDRVRNHPNVKVFTEEITSIPEGPTIIATGPLTSEHLSKQLRELTGEEYLYFYDAAAPIIETDSIDMSKVYKKSRYDKGEAAI
;
A
#
# COMPACT_ATOMS: atom_id res chain seq x y z
N MET A 1 -22.09 -21.83 14.91
CA MET A 1 -20.62 -21.96 14.94
C MET A 1 -20.04 -20.56 14.92
N PRO A 2 -18.96 -20.25 15.67
CA PRO A 2 -18.32 -18.93 15.54
C PRO A 2 -17.92 -18.74 14.08
N GLN A 3 -18.24 -17.57 13.51
CA GLN A 3 -17.92 -17.24 12.13
C GLN A 3 -16.40 -17.24 11.99
N GLN A 4 -15.87 -18.19 11.21
CA GLN A 4 -14.44 -18.23 10.90
C GLN A 4 -14.07 -16.95 10.14
N HIS A 5 -13.08 -16.23 10.67
CA HIS A 5 -12.55 -15.03 10.07
C HIS A 5 -11.05 -15.19 9.82
N VAL A 6 -10.52 -14.34 8.95
CA VAL A 6 -9.08 -14.21 8.72
C VAL A 6 -8.64 -12.84 9.23
N ASN A 7 -7.57 -12.82 10.00
CA ASN A 7 -6.96 -11.57 10.45
C ASN A 7 -6.02 -11.04 9.37
N VAL A 8 -6.06 -9.75 9.09
CA VAL A 8 -5.10 -9.05 8.24
C VAL A 8 -4.54 -7.89 9.04
N ILE A 9 -3.22 -7.89 9.28
CA ILE A 9 -2.56 -6.89 10.12
C ILE A 9 -1.79 -5.91 9.23
N GLY A 10 -2.16 -4.63 9.28
CA GLY A 10 -1.65 -3.55 8.45
C GLY A 10 -2.54 -3.31 7.23
N ALA A 11 -2.96 -2.06 7.00
CA ALA A 11 -3.76 -1.67 5.84
C ALA A 11 -2.93 -0.91 4.78
N GLY A 12 -1.66 -1.30 4.62
CA GLY A 12 -0.84 -0.88 3.47
C GLY A 12 -1.32 -1.47 2.14
N LEU A 13 -0.51 -1.37 1.09
CA LEU A 13 -0.83 -1.93 -0.23
C LEU A 13 -1.19 -3.43 -0.16
N ALA A 14 -0.34 -4.23 0.48
CA ALA A 14 -0.52 -5.69 0.56
C ALA A 14 -1.72 -6.08 1.43
N GLY A 15 -1.89 -5.45 2.60
CA GLY A 15 -2.98 -5.78 3.51
C GLY A 15 -4.34 -5.37 2.97
N SER A 16 -4.43 -4.21 2.32
CA SER A 16 -5.66 -3.76 1.65
C SER A 16 -6.07 -4.73 0.53
N GLU A 17 -5.12 -5.15 -0.30
CA GLU A 17 -5.38 -6.13 -1.37
C GLU A 17 -5.76 -7.51 -0.80
N ALA A 18 -5.05 -7.98 0.22
CA ALA A 18 -5.36 -9.26 0.86
C ALA A 18 -6.77 -9.27 1.48
N ALA A 19 -7.11 -8.21 2.23
CA ALA A 19 -8.44 -8.05 2.81
C ALA A 19 -9.53 -8.03 1.73
N TRP A 20 -9.31 -7.27 0.65
CA TRP A 20 -10.23 -7.22 -0.49
C TRP A 20 -10.44 -8.57 -1.16
N GLN A 21 -9.36 -9.28 -1.47
CA GLN A 21 -9.42 -10.56 -2.17
C GLN A 21 -10.09 -11.66 -1.33
N LEU A 22 -9.83 -11.70 -0.02
CA LEU A 22 -10.53 -12.60 0.91
C LEU A 22 -12.02 -12.26 0.99
N ALA A 23 -12.33 -10.98 1.19
CA ALA A 23 -13.70 -10.50 1.37
C ALA A 23 -14.57 -10.73 0.14
N LYS A 24 -14.02 -10.53 -1.07
CA LYS A 24 -14.69 -10.83 -2.34
C LYS A 24 -15.03 -12.32 -2.53
N ARG A 25 -14.29 -13.21 -1.87
CA ARG A 25 -14.52 -14.67 -1.90
C ARG A 25 -15.43 -15.13 -0.77
N GLY A 26 -16.10 -14.21 -0.07
CA GLY A 26 -17.05 -14.52 0.99
C GLY A 26 -16.42 -14.77 2.36
N VAL A 27 -15.11 -14.57 2.51
CA VAL A 27 -14.41 -14.76 3.78
C VAL A 27 -14.56 -13.51 4.64
N THR A 28 -14.95 -13.67 5.90
CA THR A 28 -14.98 -12.56 6.87
C THR A 28 -13.55 -12.16 7.25
N VAL A 29 -13.25 -10.86 7.15
CA VAL A 29 -11.92 -10.32 7.40
C VAL A 29 -11.97 -9.36 8.58
N HIS A 30 -11.04 -9.54 9.52
CA HIS A 30 -10.70 -8.54 10.51
C HIS A 30 -9.42 -7.83 10.05
N LEU A 31 -9.57 -6.60 9.57
CA LEU A 31 -8.45 -5.77 9.11
C LEU A 31 -8.03 -4.83 10.24
N TYR A 32 -6.79 -4.96 10.69
CA TYR A 32 -6.21 -4.14 11.75
C TYR A 32 -5.29 -3.08 11.14
N GLU A 33 -5.50 -1.82 11.51
CA GLU A 33 -4.61 -0.72 11.14
C GLU A 33 -4.32 0.12 12.39
N MET A 34 -3.04 0.29 12.71
CA MET A 34 -2.64 1.04 13.90
C MET A 34 -2.81 2.54 13.73
N ARG A 35 -2.80 3.05 12.49
CA ARG A 35 -3.02 4.48 12.21
C ARG A 35 -4.52 4.82 12.27
N PRO A 36 -4.89 5.99 12.81
CA PRO A 36 -4.01 7.05 13.29
C PRO A 36 -3.61 6.94 14.78
N VAL A 37 -4.05 5.90 15.51
CA VAL A 37 -3.75 5.73 16.95
C VAL A 37 -2.25 5.69 17.21
N LYS A 38 -1.49 5.02 16.34
CA LYS A 38 -0.03 5.03 16.32
C LYS A 38 0.46 5.33 14.91
N GLN A 39 1.04 6.52 14.74
CA GLN A 39 1.65 6.92 13.48
C GLN A 39 3.05 6.33 13.32
N THR A 40 3.51 6.29 12.08
CA THR A 40 4.91 5.98 11.76
C THR A 40 5.62 7.23 11.27
N PRO A 41 6.97 7.28 11.26
CA PRO A 41 7.71 8.43 10.73
C PRO A 41 7.45 8.76 9.25
N ALA A 42 6.94 7.82 8.45
CA ALA A 42 6.77 8.00 7.00
C ALA A 42 5.33 8.32 6.56
N HIS A 43 4.33 7.96 7.37
CA HIS A 43 2.92 8.10 7.01
C HIS A 43 2.36 9.42 7.57
N HIS A 44 1.54 10.09 6.78
CA HIS A 44 0.99 11.41 7.07
C HIS A 44 -0.53 11.39 7.25
N THR A 45 -1.18 10.27 6.90
CA THR A 45 -2.64 10.14 6.91
C THR A 45 -3.12 8.93 7.71
N ASP A 46 -4.44 8.84 7.87
CA ASP A 46 -5.14 7.66 8.39
C ASP A 46 -5.61 6.72 7.26
N LYS A 47 -5.23 7.00 6.01
CA LYS A 47 -5.72 6.28 4.84
C LYS A 47 -4.95 4.98 4.61
N PHE A 48 -5.68 4.00 4.08
CA PHE A 48 -5.14 2.74 3.63
C PHE A 48 -4.31 2.95 2.36
N ALA A 49 -3.33 2.06 2.15
CA ALA A 49 -2.47 2.06 0.97
C ALA A 49 -1.76 3.40 0.66
N GLU A 50 -1.54 4.25 1.67
CA GLU A 50 -0.83 5.53 1.50
C GLU A 50 0.54 5.33 0.82
N LEU A 51 0.81 6.13 -0.21
CA LEU A 51 2.09 6.14 -0.91
C LEU A 51 3.03 7.18 -0.29
N VAL A 52 3.97 6.72 0.53
CA VAL A 52 4.90 7.59 1.30
C VAL A 52 6.15 8.03 0.54
N CYS A 53 6.39 7.48 -0.66
CA CYS A 53 7.55 7.81 -1.50
C CYS A 53 7.07 8.26 -2.89
N SER A 54 7.41 7.57 -3.97
CA SER A 54 6.93 7.90 -5.32
C SER A 54 5.42 7.68 -5.47
N ASN A 55 4.76 8.54 -6.24
CA ASN A 55 3.38 8.34 -6.69
C ASN A 55 3.28 7.47 -7.95
N SER A 56 4.39 6.93 -8.44
CA SER A 56 4.43 6.05 -9.60
C SER A 56 4.44 4.57 -9.18
N LEU A 57 3.49 3.82 -9.72
CA LEU A 57 3.46 2.36 -9.69
C LEU A 57 4.30 1.74 -10.83
N ARG A 58 5.23 2.51 -11.42
CA ARG A 58 6.13 2.13 -12.51
C ARG A 58 5.40 1.88 -13.85
N GLY A 59 6.13 1.38 -14.85
CA GLY A 59 5.65 1.18 -16.23
C GLY A 59 4.33 0.42 -16.32
N ASN A 60 3.43 0.86 -17.21
CA ASN A 60 2.10 0.25 -17.43
C ASN A 60 2.04 -0.61 -18.72
N SER A 61 3.09 -0.58 -19.55
CA SER A 61 3.18 -1.39 -20.77
C SER A 61 3.39 -2.88 -20.47
N LEU A 62 2.71 -3.77 -21.21
CA LEU A 62 2.89 -5.23 -21.19
C LEU A 62 4.29 -5.68 -21.64
N THR A 63 5.07 -4.80 -22.27
CA THR A 63 6.48 -5.06 -22.60
C THR A 63 7.40 -5.01 -21.37
N ASN A 64 6.87 -4.70 -20.18
CA ASN A 64 7.59 -4.69 -18.91
C ASN A 64 6.95 -5.68 -17.92
N ALA A 65 7.76 -6.39 -17.13
CA ALA A 65 7.27 -7.33 -16.11
C ALA A 65 6.27 -6.68 -15.13
N VAL A 66 6.54 -5.44 -14.70
CA VAL A 66 5.63 -4.69 -13.82
C VAL A 66 4.32 -4.27 -14.48
N GLY A 67 4.27 -4.20 -15.82
CA GLY A 67 3.02 -3.94 -16.55
C GLY A 67 2.21 -5.21 -16.72
N VAL A 68 2.86 -6.35 -16.97
CA VAL A 68 2.20 -7.67 -16.97
C VAL A 68 1.56 -7.96 -15.61
N LEU A 69 2.28 -7.74 -14.51
CA LEU A 69 1.72 -7.93 -13.17
C LEU A 69 0.47 -7.06 -12.92
N LYS A 70 0.48 -5.80 -13.37
CA LYS A 70 -0.72 -4.94 -13.25
C LYS A 70 -1.89 -5.50 -14.04
N GLU A 71 -1.65 -6.01 -15.25
CA GLU A 71 -2.69 -6.62 -16.07
C GLU A 71 -3.27 -7.88 -15.42
N GLU A 72 -2.43 -8.72 -14.82
CA GLU A 72 -2.89 -9.87 -14.02
C GLU A 72 -3.75 -9.40 -12.84
N MET A 73 -3.28 -8.37 -12.11
CA MET A 73 -4.02 -7.78 -11.00
C MET A 73 -5.36 -7.17 -11.43
N ARG A 74 -5.45 -6.55 -12.61
CA ARG A 74 -6.72 -6.06 -13.18
C ARG A 74 -7.69 -7.21 -13.42
N ARG A 75 -7.22 -8.32 -14.00
CA ARG A 75 -8.04 -9.52 -14.25
C ARG A 75 -8.49 -10.21 -12.96
N LEU A 76 -7.76 -10.00 -11.87
CA LEU A 76 -8.11 -10.47 -10.53
C LEU A 76 -8.91 -9.45 -9.72
N ASP A 77 -9.43 -8.40 -10.38
CA ASP A 77 -10.22 -7.33 -9.77
C ASP A 77 -9.52 -6.68 -8.55
N SER A 78 -8.24 -6.35 -8.70
CA SER A 78 -7.45 -5.74 -7.64
C SER A 78 -8.01 -4.40 -7.20
N VAL A 79 -8.16 -4.20 -5.88
CA VAL A 79 -8.54 -2.90 -5.32
C VAL A 79 -7.42 -1.89 -5.48
N ILE A 80 -6.16 -2.32 -5.42
CA ILE A 80 -5.00 -1.45 -5.62
C ILE A 80 -4.95 -0.97 -7.06
N ILE A 81 -4.95 -1.87 -8.05
CA ILE A 81 -4.83 -1.43 -9.44
C ILE A 81 -6.09 -0.73 -9.93
N GLY A 82 -7.29 -1.19 -9.53
CA GLY A 82 -8.53 -0.47 -9.84
C GLY A 82 -8.53 0.96 -9.30
N SER A 83 -8.12 1.17 -8.04
CA SER A 83 -8.03 2.51 -7.46
C SER A 83 -6.93 3.36 -8.08
N ALA A 84 -5.85 2.72 -8.54
CA ALA A 84 -4.79 3.43 -9.26
C ALA A 84 -5.21 3.86 -10.66
N ASP A 85 -6.01 3.06 -11.36
CA ASP A 85 -6.54 3.42 -12.67
C ASP A 85 -7.52 4.62 -12.53
N ASP A 86 -8.36 4.63 -11.48
CA ASP A 86 -9.29 5.75 -11.22
C ASP A 86 -8.58 7.06 -10.84
N ALA A 87 -7.51 6.98 -10.05
CA ALA A 87 -6.74 8.13 -9.58
C ALA A 87 -5.56 8.47 -10.50
N SER A 88 -5.55 7.97 -11.75
CA SER A 88 -4.39 8.05 -12.61
C SER A 88 -4.10 9.46 -13.13
N VAL A 89 -2.82 9.84 -13.15
CA VAL A 89 -2.33 11.12 -13.68
C VAL A 89 -1.30 10.89 -14.80
N PRO A 90 -1.11 11.85 -15.73
CA PRO A 90 -0.14 11.72 -16.82
C PRO A 90 1.30 11.45 -16.31
N ALA A 91 1.91 10.34 -16.72
CA ALA A 91 3.26 9.95 -16.26
C ALA A 91 4.08 9.15 -17.28
N GLY A 92 3.94 9.50 -18.56
CA GLY A 92 4.83 9.03 -19.62
C GLY A 92 5.02 7.52 -19.74
N GLY A 93 3.92 6.78 -19.72
CA GLY A 93 3.90 5.32 -19.85
C GLY A 93 4.08 4.57 -18.52
N ALA A 94 4.32 5.26 -17.41
CA ALA A 94 4.08 4.73 -16.08
C ALA A 94 2.61 4.91 -15.68
N LEU A 95 2.15 4.06 -14.75
CA LEU A 95 0.94 4.32 -14.00
C LEU A 95 1.34 5.14 -12.78
N ALA A 96 1.08 6.45 -12.81
CA ALA A 96 1.20 7.29 -11.62
C ALA A 96 -0.18 7.76 -11.20
N VAL A 97 -0.30 8.12 -9.92
CA VAL A 97 -1.58 8.45 -9.30
C VAL A 97 -1.51 9.76 -8.55
N ASP A 98 -2.65 10.42 -8.37
CA ASP A 98 -2.82 11.33 -7.24
C ASP A 98 -2.82 10.51 -5.93
N ARG A 99 -1.92 10.86 -5.00
CA ARG A 99 -1.72 10.06 -3.78
C ARG A 99 -2.95 10.06 -2.88
N HIS A 100 -3.66 11.17 -2.78
CA HIS A 100 -4.79 11.34 -1.87
C HIS A 100 -6.04 10.67 -2.44
N GLU A 101 -6.30 10.85 -3.73
CA GLU A 101 -7.41 10.18 -4.42
C GLU A 101 -7.21 8.65 -4.41
N PHE A 102 -6.00 8.18 -4.69
CA PHE A 102 -5.66 6.75 -4.65
C PHE A 102 -5.89 6.14 -3.27
N ALA A 103 -5.28 6.71 -2.22
CA ALA A 103 -5.40 6.19 -0.87
C ALA A 103 -6.85 6.31 -0.35
N GLY A 104 -7.56 7.38 -0.70
CA GLY A 104 -8.98 7.56 -0.42
C GLY A 104 -9.84 6.46 -1.04
N ALA A 105 -9.68 6.21 -2.34
CA ALA A 105 -10.44 5.19 -3.06
C ALA A 105 -10.20 3.77 -2.50
N VAL A 106 -8.94 3.41 -2.18
CA VAL A 106 -8.65 2.12 -1.53
C VAL A 106 -9.33 2.04 -0.16
N THR A 107 -9.21 3.10 0.65
CA THR A 107 -9.81 3.16 1.98
C THR A 107 -11.32 2.95 1.91
N ASP A 108 -12.00 3.70 1.06
CA ASP A 108 -13.46 3.66 0.95
C ASP A 108 -13.95 2.31 0.44
N ARG A 109 -13.27 1.71 -0.54
CA ARG A 109 -13.62 0.38 -1.06
C ARG A 109 -13.47 -0.71 -0.02
N VAL A 110 -12.32 -0.78 0.65
CA VAL A 110 -12.02 -1.84 1.61
C VAL A 110 -12.88 -1.68 2.87
N ARG A 111 -13.00 -0.45 3.40
CA ARG A 111 -13.73 -0.19 4.65
C ARG A 111 -15.24 -0.38 4.52
N ASN A 112 -15.80 -0.14 3.33
CA ASN A 112 -17.23 -0.32 3.07
C ASN A 112 -17.60 -1.72 2.54
N HIS A 113 -16.62 -2.62 2.39
CA HIS A 113 -16.91 -3.98 1.95
C HIS A 113 -17.63 -4.76 3.08
N PRO A 114 -18.79 -5.43 2.82
CA PRO A 114 -19.64 -6.02 3.86
C PRO A 114 -18.95 -7.13 4.68
N ASN A 115 -17.98 -7.82 4.09
CA ASN A 115 -17.21 -8.86 4.76
C ASN A 115 -15.93 -8.35 5.47
N VAL A 116 -15.64 -7.05 5.45
CA VAL A 116 -14.46 -6.47 6.09
C VAL A 116 -14.89 -5.70 7.34
N LYS A 117 -14.35 -6.08 8.49
CA LYS A 117 -14.45 -5.31 9.72
C LYS A 117 -13.09 -4.68 10.02
N VAL A 118 -13.05 -3.35 10.09
CA VAL A 118 -11.84 -2.59 10.37
C VAL A 118 -11.72 -2.33 11.88
N PHE A 119 -10.55 -2.59 12.42
CA PHE A 119 -10.16 -2.28 13.79
C PHE A 119 -8.98 -1.30 13.76
N THR A 120 -9.14 -0.18 14.45
CA THR A 120 -8.13 0.86 14.53
C THR A 120 -7.33 0.71 15.82
N GLU A 121 -6.36 -0.20 15.82
CA GLU A 121 -5.53 -0.53 16.98
C GLU A 121 -4.15 -1.09 16.57
N GLU A 122 -3.16 -0.93 17.45
CA GLU A 122 -1.85 -1.60 17.29
C GLU A 122 -1.96 -3.05 17.73
N ILE A 123 -1.65 -3.97 16.82
CA ILE A 123 -1.49 -5.38 17.16
C ILE A 123 -0.10 -5.63 17.72
N THR A 124 -0.04 -5.92 19.00
CA THR A 124 1.20 -6.24 19.74
C THR A 124 1.43 -7.74 19.93
N SER A 125 0.41 -8.56 19.62
CA SER A 125 0.52 -10.02 19.64
C SER A 125 -0.13 -10.68 18.43
N ILE A 126 0.50 -11.72 17.86
CA ILE A 126 0.00 -12.47 16.71
C ILE A 126 -1.29 -13.19 17.12
N PRO A 127 -2.45 -12.86 16.51
CA PRO A 127 -3.71 -13.50 16.84
C PRO A 127 -3.69 -15.00 16.53
N GLU A 128 -4.48 -15.76 17.28
CA GLU A 128 -4.75 -17.16 16.95
C GLU A 128 -5.56 -17.28 15.64
N GLY A 129 -5.40 -18.42 14.96
CA GLY A 129 -6.09 -18.71 13.70
C GLY A 129 -5.40 -18.15 12.46
N PRO A 130 -6.05 -18.25 11.28
CA PRO A 130 -5.47 -17.79 10.02
C PRO A 130 -5.22 -16.28 10.04
N THR A 131 -3.96 -15.89 9.86
CA THR A 131 -3.53 -14.48 9.95
C THR A 131 -2.57 -14.15 8.81
N ILE A 132 -2.82 -13.03 8.13
CA ILE A 132 -1.91 -12.39 7.18
C ILE A 132 -1.25 -11.19 7.87
N ILE A 133 0.08 -11.19 7.92
CA ILE A 133 0.86 -10.09 8.48
C ILE A 133 1.40 -9.24 7.31
N ALA A 134 0.88 -8.03 7.15
CA ALA A 134 1.13 -7.11 6.04
C ALA A 134 1.50 -5.69 6.54
N THR A 135 2.31 -5.62 7.59
CA THR A 135 2.66 -4.39 8.32
C THR A 135 3.72 -3.50 7.65
N GLY A 136 4.20 -3.91 6.48
CA GLY A 136 5.15 -3.12 5.68
C GLY A 136 6.54 -2.99 6.32
N PRO A 137 7.38 -2.09 5.77
CA PRO A 137 8.78 -1.95 6.19
C PRO A 137 8.94 -1.35 7.60
N LEU A 138 7.92 -0.63 8.10
CA LEU A 138 7.92 0.03 9.39
C LEU A 138 7.06 -0.73 10.42
N THR A 139 7.26 -2.05 10.50
CA THR A 139 6.55 -2.91 11.46
C THR A 139 6.85 -2.47 12.90
N SER A 140 5.82 -2.36 13.74
CA SER A 140 5.95 -1.94 15.14
C SER A 140 6.93 -2.82 15.91
N GLU A 141 7.66 -2.24 16.87
CA GLU A 141 8.66 -2.97 17.67
C GLU A 141 8.11 -4.23 18.35
N HIS A 142 6.91 -4.15 18.95
CA HIS A 142 6.28 -5.29 19.63
C HIS A 142 6.02 -6.47 18.67
N LEU A 143 5.40 -6.19 17.52
CA LEU A 143 5.12 -7.22 16.53
C LEU A 143 6.40 -7.77 15.89
N SER A 144 7.40 -6.91 15.64
CA SER A 144 8.72 -7.33 15.15
C SER A 144 9.41 -8.29 16.12
N LYS A 145 9.30 -8.06 17.44
CA LYS A 145 9.82 -8.97 18.46
C LYS A 145 9.12 -10.33 18.41
N GLN A 146 7.78 -10.34 18.31
CA GLN A 146 7.04 -11.59 18.19
C GLN A 146 7.35 -12.37 16.91
N LEU A 147 7.53 -11.67 15.79
CA LEU A 147 7.93 -12.30 14.53
C LEU A 147 9.30 -12.98 14.65
N ARG A 148 10.28 -12.33 15.30
CA ARG A 148 11.60 -12.93 15.57
C ARG A 148 11.50 -14.18 16.43
N GLU A 149 10.69 -14.13 17.48
CA GLU A 149 10.44 -15.29 18.35
C GLU A 149 9.77 -16.43 17.58
N LEU A 150 8.82 -16.13 16.69
CA LEU A 150 8.11 -17.12 15.88
C LEU A 150 9.00 -17.77 14.82
N THR A 151 9.84 -16.99 14.13
CA THR A 151 10.68 -17.50 13.04
C THR A 151 11.98 -18.11 13.53
N GLY A 152 12.38 -17.85 14.78
CA GLY A 152 13.69 -18.26 15.30
C GLY A 152 14.86 -17.47 14.69
N GLU A 153 14.58 -16.37 14.01
CA GLU A 153 15.58 -15.56 13.30
C GLU A 153 16.02 -14.37 14.15
N GLU A 154 17.32 -14.16 14.26
CA GLU A 154 17.87 -13.00 14.97
C GLU A 154 17.65 -11.69 14.19
N TYR A 155 17.55 -11.76 12.86
CA TYR A 155 17.57 -10.62 11.95
C TYR A 155 16.25 -10.47 11.18
N LEU A 156 15.56 -9.35 11.42
CA LEU A 156 14.40 -8.92 10.65
C LEU A 156 14.62 -7.44 10.29
N TYR A 157 15.61 -7.19 9.43
CA TYR A 157 16.02 -5.84 9.03
C TYR A 157 15.58 -5.56 7.60
N PHE A 158 14.81 -4.48 7.45
CA PHE A 158 14.58 -3.85 6.16
C PHE A 158 15.30 -2.50 6.15
N TYR A 159 16.36 -2.41 5.36
CA TYR A 159 16.98 -1.12 5.04
C TYR A 159 16.27 -0.56 3.81
N ASP A 160 15.56 0.56 3.98
CA ASP A 160 15.04 1.35 2.87
C ASP A 160 16.03 2.46 2.52
N ALA A 161 16.16 2.76 1.23
CA ALA A 161 16.86 3.93 0.70
C ALA A 161 15.81 5.02 0.40
N ALA A 162 15.22 5.60 1.45
CA ALA A 162 14.32 6.72 1.30
C ALA A 162 15.08 7.97 0.81
N ALA A 163 14.62 8.58 -0.29
CA ALA A 163 15.19 9.82 -0.81
C ALA A 163 14.62 11.04 -0.05
N PRO A 164 15.42 12.11 0.20
CA PRO A 164 14.93 13.36 0.76
C PRO A 164 13.83 14.00 -0.10
N ILE A 165 12.80 14.57 0.54
CA ILE A 165 11.74 15.35 -0.11
C ILE A 165 12.09 16.84 0.02
N ILE A 166 11.95 17.62 -1.06
CA ILE A 166 12.19 19.06 -1.11
C ILE A 166 11.01 19.79 -1.76
N GLU A 167 10.77 21.05 -1.38
CA GLU A 167 9.70 21.87 -1.96
C GLU A 167 10.08 22.33 -3.39
N THR A 168 9.12 22.31 -4.33
CA THR A 168 9.41 22.60 -5.75
C THR A 168 9.93 24.02 -5.98
N ASP A 169 9.47 24.99 -5.21
CA ASP A 169 9.91 26.38 -5.26
C ASP A 169 11.33 26.60 -4.69
N SER A 170 11.86 25.64 -3.93
CA SER A 170 13.26 25.64 -3.47
C SER A 170 14.26 25.20 -4.55
N ILE A 171 13.79 24.73 -5.71
CA ILE A 171 14.63 24.20 -6.80
C ILE A 171 15.04 25.32 -7.77
N ASP A 172 16.34 25.48 -7.99
CA ASP A 172 16.87 26.37 -9.04
C ASP A 172 16.59 25.79 -10.44
N MET A 173 15.47 26.24 -11.04
CA MET A 173 14.99 25.77 -12.34
C MET A 173 15.92 26.10 -13.52
N SER A 174 16.94 26.95 -13.33
CA SER A 174 17.95 27.22 -14.37
C SER A 174 18.95 26.06 -14.55
N LYS A 175 19.06 25.17 -13.55
CA LYS A 175 20.02 24.06 -13.52
C LYS A 175 19.39 22.69 -13.72
N VAL A 176 18.06 22.63 -13.81
CA VAL A 176 17.31 21.38 -13.98
C VAL A 176 16.40 21.47 -15.20
N TYR A 177 15.90 20.33 -15.66
CA TYR A 177 14.95 20.28 -16.76
C TYR A 177 13.84 19.27 -16.43
N LYS A 178 12.60 19.61 -16.81
CA LYS A 178 11.47 18.67 -16.71
C LYS A 178 11.53 17.74 -17.91
N LYS A 179 11.49 16.43 -17.65
CA LYS A 179 11.48 15.44 -18.72
C LYS A 179 10.73 14.18 -18.32
N SER A 180 9.87 13.73 -19.23
CA SER A 180 9.33 12.39 -19.19
C SER A 180 10.29 11.42 -19.87
N ARG A 181 10.38 10.18 -19.39
CA ARG A 181 11.25 9.18 -20.02
C ARG A 181 10.75 8.86 -21.44
N TYR A 182 11.69 8.76 -22.38
CA TYR A 182 11.42 8.42 -23.78
C TYR A 182 10.48 9.38 -24.50
N ASP A 183 10.35 10.62 -24.01
CA ASP A 183 9.53 11.70 -24.58
C ASP A 183 8.05 11.29 -24.80
N LYS A 184 7.56 10.33 -24.00
CA LYS A 184 6.16 9.91 -23.99
C LYS A 184 5.42 10.69 -22.90
N GLY A 185 4.31 11.36 -23.26
CA GLY A 185 3.44 12.08 -22.32
C GLY A 185 4.04 13.37 -21.73
N GLU A 186 3.20 14.14 -21.04
CA GLU A 186 3.62 15.33 -20.29
C GLU A 186 4.33 14.92 -18.98
N ALA A 187 5.34 15.69 -18.58
CA ALA A 187 6.07 15.44 -17.34
C ALA A 187 5.25 15.95 -16.15
N ALA A 188 4.86 15.04 -15.24
CA ALA A 188 4.26 15.40 -13.96
C ALA A 188 5.26 16.16 -13.07
N ILE A 189 4.72 17.05 -12.23
CA ILE A 189 5.42 17.72 -11.13
C ILE A 189 5.16 16.91 -9.86
#